data_AF-A0AAV2RHZ8-F1
#
_entry.id   AF-A0AAV2RHZ8-F1
#
_cell.length_a   1.000
_cell.length_b   1.000
_cell.length_c   1.000
_cell.angle_alpha   90.00
_cell.angle_beta   90.00
_cell.angle_gamma   90.00
#
_symmetry.space_group_name_H-M   'P 1'
#
loop_
_entity.id
_entity.type
_entity.pdbx_description
1 polymer ?
#
loop_
_entity_poly.entity_id
_entity_poly.type
_entity_poly.pdbx_seq_one_letter_code
_entity_poly.pdbx_strand_id
1 'polypeptide(L)'
;SLALLVICFFTIYRISLFRKSSGNLYMLVYSRSLNMQDLDHFVKKWVRSINICFVLIIIFCFPKTKLSKPTLSSYEGYLDTWNVCSLLLGLGNLLVWFGCLRYLGFFETYNVLILTMKKSFPNVLRYTICVLMVFAGYCLCGWLVLGPYHLKFRSFSSTMECLYSLINGDDMFATFSSTSGKDPVVWWFSRIYLYTFISLFIYVILSLFIAIIMDAYETIKNSFSYSLENGSSE
;
A
#
# COMPACT_ATOMS: atom_id res chain seq x y z
N SER A 1 14.17 11.47 20.72
CA SER A 1 15.01 11.24 19.53
C SER A 1 16.27 10.43 19.80
N LEU A 2 17.13 10.79 20.76
CA LEU A 2 18.39 10.05 21.02
C LEU A 2 18.15 8.58 21.45
N ALA A 3 17.14 8.34 22.29
CA ALA A 3 16.78 6.98 22.72
C ALA A 3 16.36 6.06 21.55
N LEU A 4 15.67 6.60 20.53
CA LEU A 4 15.27 5.82 19.34
C LEU A 4 16.47 5.51 18.44
N LEU A 5 17.42 6.43 18.29
CA LEU A 5 18.69 6.19 17.61
C LEU A 5 19.50 5.10 18.31
N VAL A 6 19.55 5.17 19.64
CA VAL A 6 20.24 4.18 20.47
C VAL A 6 19.58 2.81 20.32
N ILE A 7 18.24 2.71 20.41
CA ILE A 7 17.51 1.47 20.19
C ILE A 7 17.76 0.92 18.79
N CYS A 8 17.72 1.78 17.76
CA CYS A 8 17.95 1.39 16.37
C CYS A 8 19.38 0.86 16.16
N PHE A 9 20.39 1.57 16.67
CA PHE A 9 21.77 1.13 16.66
C PHE A 9 21.97 -0.19 17.42
N PHE A 10 21.39 -0.32 18.61
CA PHE A 10 21.44 -1.56 19.39
C PHE A 10 20.73 -2.72 18.68
N THR A 11 19.65 -2.45 17.94
CA THR A 11 18.93 -3.46 17.16
C THR A 11 19.79 -3.94 15.99
N ILE A 12 20.39 -3.01 15.23
CA ILE A 12 21.33 -3.34 14.15
C ILE A 12 22.54 -4.12 14.70
N TYR A 13 23.08 -3.68 15.84
CA TYR A 13 24.21 -4.32 16.51
C TYR A 13 23.85 -5.75 16.95
N ARG A 14 22.74 -5.94 17.67
CA ARG A 14 22.25 -7.26 18.10
C ARG A 14 22.01 -8.20 16.92
N ILE A 15 21.46 -7.71 15.82
CA ILE A 15 21.24 -8.50 14.59
C ILE A 15 22.57 -8.92 13.95
N SER A 16 23.55 -8.00 13.90
CA SER A 16 24.89 -8.31 13.38
C SER A 16 25.66 -9.32 14.25
N LEU A 17 25.44 -9.28 15.57
CA LEU A 17 26.00 -10.22 16.53
C LEU A 17 25.34 -11.60 16.40
N PHE A 18 24.01 -11.64 16.30
CA PHE A 18 23.24 -12.87 16.09
C PHE A 18 23.63 -13.59 14.80
N ARG A 19 23.97 -12.83 13.74
CA ARG A 19 24.51 -13.37 12.48
C ARG A 19 25.82 -14.14 12.67
N LYS A 20 26.76 -13.61 13.46
CA LYS A 20 28.04 -14.29 13.74
C LYS A 20 27.86 -15.53 14.61
N SER A 21 27.01 -15.45 15.62
CA SER A 21 26.77 -16.55 16.56
C SER A 21 25.99 -17.70 15.91
N SER A 22 24.95 -17.40 15.13
CA SER A 22 24.13 -18.43 14.47
C SER A 22 24.88 -19.14 13.34
N GLY A 23 25.73 -18.42 12.58
CA GLY A 23 26.55 -19.03 11.53
C GLY A 23 27.56 -20.04 12.09
N ASN A 24 28.18 -19.75 13.23
CA ASN A 24 29.14 -20.65 13.88
C ASN A 24 28.47 -21.88 14.52
N LEU A 25 27.33 -21.69 15.20
CA LEU A 25 26.62 -22.78 15.88
C LEU A 25 26.02 -23.80 14.88
N TYR A 26 25.49 -23.34 13.75
CA TYR A 26 24.89 -24.22 12.74
C TYR A 26 25.92 -25.03 11.95
N MET A 27 27.07 -24.45 11.62
CA MET A 27 28.19 -25.17 11.00
C MET A 27 28.72 -26.29 11.91
N LEU A 28 28.68 -26.09 13.23
CA LEU A 28 29.12 -27.08 14.22
C LEU A 28 28.12 -28.22 14.43
N VAL A 29 26.82 -27.98 14.26
CA VAL A 29 25.78 -28.98 14.61
C VAL A 29 25.25 -29.75 13.39
N TYR A 30 25.13 -29.12 12.22
CA TYR A 30 24.39 -29.72 11.10
C TYR A 30 25.21 -30.01 9.83
N SER A 31 26.49 -29.61 9.74
CA SER A 31 27.39 -29.87 8.60
C SER A 31 26.78 -29.62 7.21
N ARG A 32 25.79 -28.72 7.12
CA ARG A 32 25.04 -28.45 5.90
C ARG A 32 24.95 -26.94 5.69
N SER A 33 25.37 -26.50 4.52
CA SER A 33 25.18 -25.12 4.06
C SER A 33 23.69 -24.91 3.80
N LEU A 34 22.95 -24.35 4.76
CA LEU A 34 21.63 -23.79 4.48
C LEU A 34 21.74 -22.77 3.35
N ASN A 35 20.68 -22.65 2.54
CA ASN A 35 20.54 -21.58 1.56
C ASN A 35 20.27 -20.24 2.31
N MET A 36 21.26 -19.80 3.08
CA MET A 36 21.26 -18.64 3.99
C MET A 36 21.06 -17.32 3.24
N GLN A 37 21.11 -17.34 1.91
CA GLN A 37 20.94 -16.14 1.09
C GLN A 37 19.52 -15.58 1.17
N ASP A 38 18.49 -16.42 1.29
CA ASP A 38 17.09 -15.95 1.31
C ASP A 38 16.67 -15.34 2.64
N LEU A 39 17.08 -15.95 3.77
CA LEU A 39 16.82 -15.41 5.11
C LEU A 39 17.63 -14.14 5.36
N ASP A 40 18.89 -14.10 4.92
CA ASP A 40 19.80 -12.97 5.08
C ASP A 40 19.38 -11.78 4.18
N HIS A 41 18.91 -12.02 2.95
CA HIS A 41 18.32 -10.96 2.10
C HIS A 41 17.03 -10.38 2.70
N PHE A 42 16.21 -11.24 3.29
CA PHE A 42 14.92 -10.86 3.85
C PHE A 42 15.03 -10.07 5.17
N VAL A 43 15.97 -10.45 6.05
CA VAL A 43 16.28 -9.68 7.27
C VAL A 43 16.94 -8.35 6.91
N LYS A 44 17.87 -8.33 5.95
CA LYS A 44 18.52 -7.09 5.47
C LYS A 44 17.52 -6.08 4.89
N LYS A 45 16.55 -6.52 4.09
CA LYS A 45 15.52 -5.61 3.51
C LYS A 45 14.61 -5.01 4.57
N TRP A 46 14.25 -5.76 5.61
CA TRP A 46 13.34 -5.30 6.67
C TRP A 46 14.01 -4.34 7.64
N VAL A 47 15.22 -4.66 8.12
CA VAL A 47 16.01 -3.73 8.96
C VAL A 47 16.27 -2.44 8.20
N ARG A 48 16.52 -2.51 6.89
CA ARG A 48 16.67 -1.32 6.04
C ARG A 48 15.39 -0.48 5.99
N SER A 49 14.21 -1.09 5.84
CA SER A 49 12.93 -0.37 5.83
C SER A 49 12.66 0.33 7.16
N ILE A 50 12.89 -0.34 8.28
CA ILE A 50 12.74 0.24 9.61
C ILE A 50 13.73 1.39 9.84
N ASN A 51 14.99 1.22 9.45
CA ASN A 51 16.00 2.26 9.57
C ASN A 51 15.64 3.52 8.76
N ILE A 52 15.12 3.35 7.53
CA ILE A 52 14.64 4.47 6.71
C ILE A 52 13.52 5.22 7.42
N CYS A 53 12.53 4.50 7.98
CA CYS A 53 11.42 5.12 8.71
C CYS A 53 11.92 5.91 9.93
N PHE A 54 12.85 5.35 10.70
CA PHE A 54 13.42 6.04 11.86
C PHE A 54 14.25 7.26 11.48
N VAL A 55 15.09 7.18 10.43
CA VAL A 55 15.87 8.32 9.94
C VAL A 55 14.95 9.46 9.49
N LEU A 56 13.87 9.15 8.77
CA LEU A 56 12.84 10.14 8.39
C LEU A 56 12.21 10.79 9.63
N ILE A 57 11.82 10.01 10.64
CA ILE A 57 11.23 10.54 11.88
C ILE A 57 12.22 11.45 12.63
N ILE A 58 13.51 11.09 12.67
CA ILE A 58 14.52 11.84 13.42
C ILE A 58 14.85 13.17 12.74
N ILE A 59 15.16 13.16 11.44
CA ILE A 59 15.58 14.36 10.69
C ILE A 59 14.53 15.48 10.83
N PHE A 60 13.25 15.13 10.84
CA PHE A 60 12.15 16.10 10.77
C PHE A 60 11.43 16.35 12.10
N CYS A 61 11.79 15.65 13.17
CA CYS A 61 11.38 15.99 14.55
C CYS A 61 12.33 17.02 15.19
N PHE A 62 13.59 17.12 14.74
CA PHE A 62 14.55 18.15 15.20
C PHE A 62 14.08 19.61 15.04
N PRO A 63 13.35 20.01 13.99
CA PRO A 63 12.80 21.36 13.87
C PRO A 63 11.75 21.70 14.95
N LYS A 64 10.99 20.71 15.45
CA LYS A 64 9.92 20.93 16.46
C LYS A 64 10.45 21.49 17.78
N THR A 65 11.71 21.24 18.12
CA THR A 65 12.32 21.74 19.38
C THR A 65 12.91 23.14 19.26
N LYS A 66 13.17 23.65 18.04
CA LYS A 66 13.73 24.99 17.82
C LYS A 66 12.68 26.07 17.60
N LEU A 67 11.43 25.70 17.34
CA LEU A 67 10.35 26.61 16.92
C LEU A 67 9.27 26.79 17.99
N SER A 68 9.63 26.80 19.28
CA SER A 68 8.66 26.85 20.39
C SER A 68 8.36 28.28 20.91
N LYS A 69 8.70 29.33 20.15
CA LYS A 69 8.27 30.71 20.45
C LYS A 69 7.89 31.45 19.16
N PRO A 70 6.61 31.44 18.76
CA PRO A 70 6.19 32.18 17.58
C PRO A 70 6.10 33.69 17.89
N THR A 71 6.79 34.51 17.10
CA THR A 71 6.47 35.93 16.89
C THR A 71 5.57 36.07 15.65
N LEU A 72 4.73 37.11 15.60
CA LEU A 72 3.60 37.25 14.65
C LEU A 72 3.97 37.08 13.16
N SER A 73 5.17 37.51 12.74
CA SER A 73 5.66 37.36 11.36
C SER A 73 6.19 35.96 11.02
N SER A 74 6.40 35.11 12.02
CA SER A 74 6.89 33.73 11.84
C SER A 74 5.75 32.70 11.75
N TYR A 75 4.49 33.13 11.83
CA TYR A 75 3.33 32.25 11.93
C TYR A 75 2.98 31.54 10.62
N GLU A 76 3.09 32.20 9.46
CA GLU A 76 2.86 31.57 8.14
C GLU A 76 3.92 30.50 7.83
N GLY A 77 5.22 30.82 8.02
CA GLY A 77 6.29 29.82 7.85
C GLY A 77 6.26 28.68 8.88
N TYR A 78 5.71 28.95 10.07
CA TYR A 78 5.46 27.94 11.11
C TYR A 78 4.39 26.93 10.68
N LEU A 79 3.29 27.39 10.07
CA LEU A 79 2.19 26.54 9.61
C LEU A 79 2.63 25.56 8.51
N ASP A 80 3.36 26.03 7.50
CA ASP A 80 3.87 25.15 6.44
C ASP A 80 4.86 24.12 6.96
N THR A 81 5.76 24.54 7.86
CA THR A 81 6.71 23.63 8.51
C THR A 81 5.98 22.59 9.38
N TRP A 82 4.89 23.00 10.05
CA TRP A 82 4.06 22.09 10.84
C TRP A 82 3.30 21.08 9.98
N ASN A 83 2.75 21.50 8.84
CA ASN A 83 2.04 20.64 7.90
C ASN A 83 2.98 19.58 7.31
N VAL A 84 4.18 19.98 6.91
CA VAL A 84 5.19 19.04 6.40
C VAL A 84 5.65 18.08 7.50
N CYS A 85 5.86 18.59 8.72
CA CYS A 85 6.28 17.77 9.84
C CYS A 85 5.18 16.77 10.27
N SER A 86 3.92 17.20 10.33
CA SER A 86 2.80 16.33 10.71
C SER A 86 2.54 15.26 9.64
N LEU A 87 2.60 15.61 8.35
CA LEU A 87 2.48 14.67 7.23
C LEU A 87 3.55 13.58 7.30
N LEU A 88 4.83 13.97 7.44
CA LEU A 88 5.95 13.02 7.46
C LEU A 88 5.97 12.18 8.73
N LEU A 89 5.61 12.73 9.89
CA LEU A 89 5.44 11.96 11.12
C LEU A 89 4.29 10.95 10.99
N GLY A 90 3.17 11.36 10.37
CA GLY A 90 2.04 10.47 10.09
C GLY A 90 2.41 9.32 9.16
N LEU A 91 3.09 9.63 8.04
CA LEU A 91 3.60 8.62 7.10
C LEU A 91 4.63 7.69 7.75
N GLY A 92 5.55 8.23 8.55
CA GLY A 92 6.53 7.45 9.30
C GLY A 92 5.86 6.48 10.28
N ASN A 93 4.85 6.94 11.02
CA ASN A 93 4.07 6.09 11.93
C ASN A 93 3.33 4.98 11.18
N LEU A 94 2.69 5.29 10.04
CA LEU A 94 2.01 4.30 9.20
C LEU A 94 2.97 3.19 8.74
N LEU A 95 4.18 3.57 8.29
CA LEU A 95 5.20 2.61 7.85
C LEU A 95 5.73 1.73 8.98
N VAL A 96 5.86 2.25 10.21
CA VAL A 96 6.22 1.45 11.39
C VAL A 96 5.16 0.38 11.65
N TRP A 97 3.87 0.73 11.58
CA TRP A 97 2.77 -0.23 11.72
C TRP A 97 2.74 -1.29 10.60
N PHE A 98 3.02 -0.90 9.35
CA PHE A 98 3.24 -1.88 8.27
C PHE A 98 4.44 -2.80 8.57
N GLY A 99 5.51 -2.28 9.15
CA GLY A 99 6.65 -3.06 9.62
C GLY A 99 6.28 -4.10 10.69
N CYS A 100 5.30 -3.77 11.55
CA CYS A 100 4.78 -4.68 12.58
C CYS A 100 4.03 -5.89 12.01
N LEU A 101 3.41 -5.80 10.82
CA LEU A 101 2.72 -6.93 10.19
C LEU A 101 3.65 -8.15 9.97
N ARG A 102 4.97 -7.92 9.90
CA ARG A 102 5.94 -9.02 9.83
C ARG A 102 5.94 -9.90 11.09
N TYR A 103 5.70 -9.35 12.27
CA TYR A 103 5.67 -10.15 13.51
C TYR A 103 4.51 -11.15 13.50
N LEU A 104 3.43 -10.85 12.78
CA LEU A 104 2.35 -11.81 12.56
C LEU A 104 2.82 -13.01 11.73
N GLY A 105 3.78 -12.84 10.82
CA GLY A 105 4.36 -13.94 10.04
C GLY A 105 5.19 -14.95 10.84
N PHE A 106 5.41 -14.72 12.13
CA PHE A 106 5.98 -15.74 13.03
C PHE A 106 4.99 -16.86 13.34
N PHE A 107 3.69 -16.56 13.30
CA PHE A 107 2.63 -17.54 13.49
C PHE A 107 2.32 -18.24 12.17
N GLU A 108 2.30 -19.57 12.17
CA GLU A 108 2.14 -20.38 10.94
C GLU A 108 0.85 -20.04 10.17
N THR A 109 -0.25 -19.75 10.87
CA THR A 109 -1.54 -19.38 10.26
C THR A 109 -1.50 -18.06 9.51
N TYR A 110 -0.81 -17.05 10.05
CA TYR A 110 -0.71 -15.71 9.44
C TYR A 110 0.41 -15.63 8.40
N ASN A 111 1.43 -16.50 8.50
CA ASN A 111 2.51 -16.59 7.52
C ASN A 111 1.99 -16.95 6.13
N VAL A 112 1.02 -17.87 6.04
CA VAL A 112 0.35 -18.23 4.77
C VAL A 112 -0.25 -16.98 4.10
N LEU A 113 -0.96 -16.14 4.86
CA LEU A 113 -1.59 -14.92 4.33
C LEU A 113 -0.55 -13.91 3.81
N ILE A 114 0.54 -13.70 4.54
CA ILE A 114 1.61 -12.76 4.15
C ILE A 114 2.34 -13.28 2.90
N LEU A 115 2.60 -14.59 2.82
CA LEU A 115 3.20 -15.21 1.64
C LEU A 115 2.28 -15.08 0.42
N THR A 116 0.97 -15.26 0.62
CA THR A 116 -0.05 -15.06 -0.42
C THR A 116 -0.02 -13.65 -0.97
N MET A 117 -0.07 -12.65 -0.09
CA MET A 117 0.02 -11.24 -0.49
C MET A 117 1.32 -10.92 -1.23
N LYS A 118 2.45 -11.47 -0.79
CA LYS A 118 3.76 -11.26 -1.44
C LYS A 118 3.84 -11.89 -2.82
N LYS A 119 3.26 -13.07 -2.99
CA LYS A 119 3.26 -13.81 -4.27
C LYS A 119 2.27 -13.22 -5.27
N SER A 120 1.10 -12.76 -4.81
CA SER A 120 0.09 -12.14 -5.67
C SER A 120 0.45 -10.73 -6.10
N PHE A 121 1.21 -9.98 -5.28
CA PHE A 121 1.58 -8.58 -5.54
C PHE A 121 2.08 -8.28 -6.97
N PRO A 122 3.08 -8.98 -7.55
CA PRO A 122 3.55 -8.69 -8.90
C PRO A 122 2.49 -8.97 -9.98
N ASN A 123 1.65 -9.99 -9.80
CA ASN A 123 0.59 -10.33 -10.76
C ASN A 123 -0.52 -9.28 -10.70
N VAL A 124 -0.95 -8.93 -9.49
CA VAL A 124 -1.92 -7.87 -9.24
C VAL A 124 -1.44 -6.53 -9.79
N LEU A 125 -0.16 -6.17 -9.59
CA LEU A 125 0.39 -4.91 -10.09
C LEU A 125 0.33 -4.80 -11.62
N ARG A 126 0.64 -5.89 -12.35
CA ARG A 126 0.52 -5.92 -13.82
C ARG A 126 -0.93 -5.72 -14.27
N TYR A 127 -1.86 -6.42 -13.62
CA TYR A 127 -3.29 -6.28 -13.88
C TYR A 127 -3.78 -4.85 -13.60
N THR A 128 -3.39 -4.28 -12.46
CA THR A 128 -3.75 -2.91 -12.06
C THR A 128 -3.25 -1.87 -13.06
N ILE A 129 -2.05 -2.03 -13.64
CA ILE A 129 -1.57 -1.11 -14.68
C ILE A 129 -2.50 -1.11 -15.90
N CYS A 130 -2.96 -2.28 -16.34
CA CYS A 130 -3.93 -2.38 -17.44
C CYS A 130 -5.27 -1.72 -17.09
N VAL A 131 -5.78 -1.97 -15.88
CA VAL A 131 -7.01 -1.36 -15.36
C VAL A 131 -6.88 0.17 -15.27
N LEU A 132 -5.73 0.69 -14.82
CA LEU A 132 -5.48 2.12 -14.73
C LEU A 132 -5.49 2.79 -16.11
N MET A 133 -5.05 2.11 -17.17
CA MET A 133 -5.12 2.65 -18.53
C MET A 133 -6.57 2.82 -19.00
N VAL A 134 -7.42 1.82 -18.74
CA VAL A 134 -8.86 1.91 -19.05
C VAL A 134 -9.54 2.98 -18.19
N PHE A 135 -9.22 3.02 -16.90
CA PHE A 135 -9.73 4.02 -15.96
C PHE A 135 -9.36 5.44 -16.38
N ALA A 136 -8.11 5.68 -16.78
CA ALA A 136 -7.68 6.97 -17.31
C ALA A 136 -8.45 7.38 -18.57
N GLY A 137 -8.76 6.43 -19.45
CA GLY A 137 -9.61 6.65 -20.62
C GLY A 137 -11.02 7.14 -20.25
N TYR A 138 -11.65 6.49 -19.27
CA TYR A 138 -12.94 6.95 -18.72
C TYR A 138 -12.80 8.33 -18.07
N CYS A 139 -11.78 8.56 -17.23
CA CYS A 139 -11.56 9.87 -16.60
C CYS A 139 -11.42 11.01 -17.62
N LEU A 140 -10.64 10.82 -18.70
CA LEU A 140 -10.48 11.82 -19.74
C LEU A 140 -11.79 12.07 -20.50
N CYS A 141 -12.52 11.00 -20.84
CA CYS A 141 -13.81 11.09 -21.53
C CYS A 141 -14.86 11.82 -20.67
N GLY A 142 -15.00 11.41 -19.40
CA GLY A 142 -15.91 12.04 -18.44
C GLY A 142 -15.58 13.50 -18.19
N TRP A 143 -14.29 13.82 -18.00
CA TRP A 143 -13.86 15.21 -17.78
C TRP A 143 -14.18 16.12 -18.98
N LEU A 144 -13.87 15.67 -20.20
CA LEU A 144 -14.08 16.47 -21.41
C LEU A 144 -15.56 16.65 -21.76
N VAL A 145 -16.38 15.61 -21.63
CA VAL A 145 -17.79 15.65 -22.06
C VAL A 145 -18.71 16.15 -20.96
N LEU A 146 -18.55 15.68 -19.72
CA LEU A 146 -19.45 15.99 -18.60
C LEU A 146 -18.99 17.21 -17.78
N GLY A 147 -17.76 17.69 -17.98
CA GLY A 147 -17.19 18.80 -17.23
C GLY A 147 -18.03 20.09 -17.16
N PRO A 148 -18.60 20.59 -18.26
CA PRO A 148 -19.44 21.79 -18.21
C PRO A 148 -20.85 21.54 -17.65
N TYR A 149 -21.29 20.29 -17.57
CA TYR A 149 -22.67 19.92 -17.22
C TYR A 149 -22.83 19.35 -15.81
N HIS A 150 -21.73 18.92 -15.18
CA HIS A 150 -21.74 18.19 -13.93
C HIS A 150 -20.62 18.68 -12.99
N LEU A 151 -21.00 19.05 -11.75
CA LEU A 151 -20.08 19.66 -10.78
C LEU A 151 -18.91 18.73 -10.42
N LYS A 152 -19.17 17.42 -10.24
CA LYS A 152 -18.13 16.41 -9.95
C LYS A 152 -17.13 16.17 -11.09
N PHE A 153 -17.43 16.58 -12.32
CA PHE A 153 -16.55 16.38 -13.47
C PHE A 153 -15.80 17.65 -13.88
N ARG A 154 -15.82 18.71 -13.06
CA ARG A 154 -15.24 20.01 -13.44
C ARG A 154 -13.71 19.98 -13.58
N SER A 155 -13.03 19.20 -12.75
CA SER A 155 -11.58 19.01 -12.80
C SER A 155 -11.25 17.54 -13.01
N PHE A 156 -10.06 17.27 -13.56
CA PHE A 156 -9.58 15.91 -13.73
C PHE A 156 -9.46 15.17 -12.39
N SER A 157 -8.97 15.84 -11.32
CA SER A 157 -8.89 15.24 -9.97
C SER A 157 -10.27 14.87 -9.42
N SER A 158 -11.24 15.79 -9.50
CA SER A 158 -12.60 15.52 -9.01
C SER A 158 -13.29 14.41 -9.82
N THR A 159 -12.99 14.33 -11.12
CA THR A 159 -13.45 13.22 -11.99
C THR A 159 -12.87 11.88 -11.53
N MET A 160 -11.57 11.83 -11.22
CA MET A 160 -10.92 10.62 -10.70
C MET A 160 -11.51 10.22 -9.34
N GLU A 161 -11.72 11.17 -8.44
CA GLU A 161 -12.35 10.94 -7.13
C GLU A 161 -13.77 10.40 -7.27
N CYS A 162 -14.58 10.99 -8.17
CA CYS A 162 -15.95 10.55 -8.45
C CYS A 162 -15.99 9.15 -9.07
N LEU A 163 -15.13 8.85 -10.04
CA LEU A 163 -15.11 7.52 -10.66
C LEU A 163 -14.57 6.48 -9.68
N TYR A 164 -13.61 6.82 -8.83
CA TYR A 164 -13.13 5.93 -7.78
C TYR A 164 -14.19 5.66 -6.70
N SER A 165 -14.98 6.66 -6.30
CA SER A 165 -16.09 6.47 -5.37
C SER A 165 -17.17 5.57 -5.98
N LEU A 166 -17.49 5.76 -7.27
CA LEU A 166 -18.46 4.94 -8.00
C LEU A 166 -18.06 3.47 -8.11
N ILE A 167 -16.77 3.16 -8.30
CA ILE A 167 -16.26 1.77 -8.30
C ILE A 167 -16.57 1.08 -6.96
N ASN A 168 -16.53 1.83 -5.86
CA ASN A 168 -16.82 1.34 -4.51
C ASN A 168 -18.32 1.41 -4.15
N GLY A 169 -19.19 1.80 -5.08
CA GLY A 169 -20.63 1.90 -4.85
C GLY A 169 -21.08 3.17 -4.14
N ASP A 170 -20.19 4.14 -3.95
CA ASP A 170 -20.52 5.38 -3.26
C ASP A 170 -21.14 6.41 -4.22
N ASP A 171 -22.19 7.08 -3.74
CA ASP A 171 -22.78 8.27 -4.37
C ASP A 171 -23.32 8.07 -5.81
N MET A 172 -23.74 6.85 -6.16
CA MET A 172 -24.24 6.49 -7.49
C MET A 172 -25.48 7.30 -7.90
N PHE A 173 -26.53 7.29 -7.08
CA PHE A 173 -27.78 8.00 -7.39
C PHE A 173 -27.58 9.50 -7.51
N ALA A 174 -26.79 10.09 -6.60
CA ALA A 174 -26.46 11.52 -6.62
C ALA A 174 -25.78 11.93 -7.93
N THR A 175 -24.95 11.05 -8.51
CA THR A 175 -24.27 11.31 -9.79
C THR A 175 -25.25 11.24 -10.97
N PHE A 176 -26.22 10.32 -10.95
CA PHE A 176 -27.30 10.30 -11.95
C PHE A 176 -28.24 11.51 -11.85
N SER A 177 -28.54 11.97 -10.64
CA SER A 177 -29.49 13.07 -10.41
C SER A 177 -28.89 14.46 -10.64
N SER A 178 -27.57 14.60 -10.53
CA SER A 178 -26.87 15.90 -10.69
C SER A 178 -26.49 16.23 -12.14
N THR A 179 -26.85 15.38 -13.11
CA THR A 179 -26.72 15.72 -14.55
C THR A 179 -27.75 16.79 -14.92
N SER A 180 -27.29 17.97 -15.34
CA SER A 180 -28.16 19.03 -15.83
C SER A 180 -28.93 18.58 -17.07
N GLY A 181 -30.25 18.46 -17.00
CA GLY A 181 -31.13 18.06 -18.11
C GLY A 181 -31.31 19.10 -19.22
N LYS A 182 -30.35 20.02 -19.41
CA LYS A 182 -30.43 21.11 -20.38
C LYS A 182 -30.31 20.59 -21.81
N ASP A 183 -29.43 19.61 -22.04
CA ASP A 183 -29.20 19.01 -23.35
C ASP A 183 -29.53 17.50 -23.34
N PRO A 184 -30.52 17.03 -24.14
CA PRO A 184 -30.95 15.63 -24.11
C PRO A 184 -29.87 14.66 -24.60
N VAL A 185 -28.99 15.10 -25.51
CA VAL A 185 -27.86 14.28 -26.01
C VAL A 185 -26.86 14.00 -24.89
N VAL A 186 -26.49 15.03 -24.12
CA VAL A 186 -25.56 14.91 -22.99
C VAL A 186 -26.18 14.08 -21.87
N TRP A 187 -27.50 14.22 -21.66
CA TRP A 187 -28.22 13.41 -20.68
C TRP A 187 -28.17 11.91 -21.00
N TRP A 188 -28.43 11.53 -22.25
CA TRP A 188 -28.32 10.14 -22.69
C TRP A 188 -26.89 9.63 -22.64
N PHE A 189 -25.93 10.43 -23.10
CA PHE A 189 -24.51 10.11 -23.04
C PHE A 189 -24.07 9.83 -21.59
N SER A 190 -24.42 10.71 -20.64
CA SER A 190 -24.10 10.56 -19.21
C SER A 190 -24.60 9.23 -18.65
N ARG A 191 -25.84 8.84 -18.96
CA ARG A 191 -26.40 7.56 -18.51
C ARG A 191 -25.67 6.37 -19.09
N ILE A 192 -25.47 6.36 -20.41
CA ILE A 192 -24.76 5.26 -21.08
C ILE A 192 -23.35 5.15 -20.51
N TYR A 193 -22.64 6.27 -20.39
CA TYR A 193 -21.29 6.37 -19.83
C TYR A 193 -21.22 5.81 -18.40
N LEU A 194 -22.12 6.23 -17.51
CA LEU A 194 -22.12 5.75 -16.13
C LEU A 194 -22.52 4.27 -16.03
N TYR A 195 -23.50 3.80 -16.80
CA TYR A 195 -23.89 2.39 -16.80
C TYR A 195 -22.77 1.48 -17.35
N THR A 196 -22.10 1.88 -18.43
CA THR A 196 -20.97 1.11 -18.98
C THR A 196 -19.79 1.11 -18.01
N PHE A 197 -19.48 2.25 -17.38
CA PHE A 197 -18.43 2.33 -16.37
C PHE A 197 -18.73 1.44 -15.15
N ILE A 198 -19.90 1.57 -14.55
CA ILE A 198 -20.29 0.82 -13.35
C ILE A 198 -20.31 -0.68 -13.64
N SER A 199 -20.94 -1.10 -14.74
CA SER A 199 -21.02 -2.52 -15.09
C SER A 199 -19.65 -3.14 -15.37
N LEU A 200 -18.79 -2.43 -16.13
CA LEU A 200 -17.44 -2.91 -16.43
C LEU A 200 -16.57 -2.99 -15.17
N PHE A 201 -16.52 -1.93 -14.37
CA PHE A 201 -15.60 -1.87 -13.23
C PHE A 201 -16.04 -2.75 -12.06
N ILE A 202 -17.34 -2.75 -11.72
CA ILE A 202 -17.84 -3.51 -10.58
C ILE A 202 -17.99 -5.00 -10.92
N TYR A 203 -18.59 -5.35 -12.07
CA TYR A 203 -18.86 -6.76 -12.34
C TYR A 203 -17.69 -7.48 -12.99
N VAL A 204 -16.92 -6.81 -13.85
CA VAL A 204 -15.82 -7.49 -14.57
C VAL A 204 -14.49 -7.28 -13.84
N ILE A 205 -14.08 -6.03 -13.65
CA ILE A 205 -12.73 -5.73 -13.14
C ILE A 205 -12.58 -6.15 -11.67
N LEU A 206 -13.55 -5.85 -10.81
CA LEU A 206 -13.50 -6.26 -9.40
C LEU A 206 -13.51 -7.79 -9.25
N SER A 207 -14.35 -8.48 -10.02
CA SER A 207 -14.41 -9.95 -10.00
C SER A 207 -13.10 -10.59 -10.44
N LEU A 208 -12.45 -10.04 -11.48
CA LEU A 208 -11.13 -10.50 -11.92
C LEU A 208 -10.05 -10.24 -10.87
N PHE A 209 -10.10 -9.10 -10.19
CA PHE A 209 -9.16 -8.79 -9.10
C PHE A 209 -9.27 -9.82 -7.96
N ILE A 210 -10.51 -10.16 -7.56
CA ILE A 210 -10.77 -11.20 -6.56
C ILE A 210 -10.26 -12.56 -7.04
N ALA A 211 -10.51 -12.91 -8.31
CA ALA A 211 -10.05 -14.18 -8.88
C ALA A 211 -8.52 -14.33 -8.86
N ILE A 212 -7.77 -13.27 -9.19
CA ILE A 212 -6.29 -13.28 -9.14
C ILE A 212 -5.77 -13.50 -7.72
N ILE A 213 -6.42 -12.89 -6.72
CA ILE A 213 -6.04 -13.08 -5.31
C ILE A 213 -6.38 -14.51 -4.85
N MET A 214 -7.53 -15.03 -5.27
CA MET A 214 -7.97 -16.39 -4.94
C MET A 214 -7.05 -17.46 -5.52
N ASP A 215 -6.65 -17.31 -6.79
CA ASP A 215 -5.69 -18.21 -7.46
C ASP A 215 -4.34 -18.25 -6.74
N ALA A 216 -3.83 -17.08 -6.33
CA ALA A 216 -2.60 -17.00 -5.54
C ALA A 216 -2.75 -17.64 -4.15
N TYR A 217 -3.92 -17.49 -3.52
CA TYR A 217 -4.23 -18.10 -2.23
C TYR A 217 -4.27 -19.62 -2.33
N GLU A 218 -4.96 -20.17 -3.33
CA GLU A 218 -5.04 -21.62 -3.57
C GLU A 218 -3.67 -22.23 -3.88
N THR A 219 -2.88 -21.58 -4.74
CA THR A 219 -1.52 -22.02 -5.08
C THR A 219 -0.65 -22.18 -3.83
N ILE A 220 -0.71 -21.22 -2.92
CA ILE A 220 0.07 -21.24 -1.68
C ILE A 220 -0.49 -22.26 -0.70
N LYS A 221 -1.81 -22.31 -0.53
CA LYS A 221 -2.47 -23.32 0.32
C LYS A 221 -2.08 -24.74 -0.10
N ASN A 222 -2.12 -25.05 -1.40
CA ASN A 222 -1.73 -26.35 -1.93
C ASN A 222 -0.24 -26.64 -1.66
N SER A 223 0.64 -25.67 -1.86
CA SER A 223 2.07 -25.81 -1.58
C SER A 223 2.35 -26.16 -0.11
N PHE A 224 1.59 -25.55 0.81
CA PHE A 224 1.67 -25.88 2.24
C PHE A 224 1.11 -27.28 2.56
N SER A 225 -0.03 -27.66 1.97
CA SER A 225 -0.59 -29.01 2.14
C SER A 225 0.37 -30.12 1.68
N TYR A 226 0.99 -29.98 0.51
CA TYR A 226 2.00 -30.93 0.03
C TYR A 226 3.23 -31.05 0.94
N SER A 227 3.63 -29.93 1.58
CA SER A 227 4.78 -29.93 2.51
C SER A 227 4.48 -30.71 3.79
N LEU A 228 3.21 -30.70 4.25
CA LEU A 228 2.78 -31.47 5.42
C LEU A 228 2.71 -32.97 5.15
N GLU A 229 2.27 -33.38 3.95
CA GLU A 229 2.23 -34.80 3.57
C GLU A 229 3.63 -35.39 3.44
N ASN A 230 4.56 -34.72 2.74
CA ASN A 230 5.91 -35.24 2.53
C ASN A 230 6.82 -35.14 3.78
N GLY A 231 6.53 -34.24 4.71
CA GLY A 231 7.25 -34.13 5.99
C GLY A 231 6.84 -35.16 7.04
N SER A 232 5.81 -35.97 6.78
CA SER A 232 5.35 -37.07 7.64
C SER A 232 5.91 -38.44 7.24
N SER A 233 6.69 -38.48 6.14
CA SER A 233 7.24 -39.70 5.52
C SER A 233 8.77 -39.82 5.60
N GLU A 234 9.46 -38.94 6.32
CA GLU A 234 10.86 -39.08 6.79
C GLU A 234 10.90 -39.20 8.31
#